data_AF-A0A962ZKN9-F1
#
_entry.id   AF-A0A962ZKN9-F1
#
_cell.length_a   1.000
_cell.length_b   1.000
_cell.length_c   1.000
_cell.angle_alpha   90.00
_cell.angle_beta   90.00
_cell.angle_gamma   90.00
#
_symmetry.space_group_name_H-M   'P 1'
#
loop_
_entity.id
_entity.type
_entity.pdbx_description
1 polymer ?
#
loop_
_entity_poly.entity_id
_entity_poly.type
_entity_poly.pdbx_seq_one_letter_code
_entity_poly.pdbx_strand_id
1 'polypeptide(L)'
;MADKQPTKSMRRPRRNSSGRPDRTVDDYARDFDQRRESELPVSLGFSARLNMLWDLAGAAPPQTEGRVISVMGINREWRESEVRKWLQKDVLPPRLDLHNMVKFLVAQLDEGQDPRRWEAFLVYGSPIVSSPVSSAMYREDQTRREIASTIFAQITDEYGIPPSAYAADEVFQRCLTLMHKFNIYELRDFQSGHLEPFKNYMFPGQ
;
A
#
# COMPACT_ATOMS: atom_id res chain seq x y z
N MET A 1 44.94 -57.92 -41.20
CA MET A 1 44.98 -56.77 -40.28
C MET A 1 43.89 -55.81 -40.72
N ALA A 2 42.81 -55.71 -39.94
CA ALA A 2 41.66 -54.87 -40.24
C ALA A 2 41.72 -53.62 -39.36
N ASP A 3 41.75 -52.46 -40.00
CA ASP A 3 41.82 -51.15 -39.36
C ASP A 3 40.41 -50.73 -38.91
N LYS A 4 40.22 -50.55 -37.60
CA LYS A 4 38.93 -50.18 -36.99
C LYS A 4 38.91 -48.69 -36.69
N GLN A 5 38.10 -47.93 -37.42
CA GLN A 5 37.72 -46.57 -37.03
C GLN A 5 36.84 -46.61 -35.76
N PRO A 6 37.05 -45.73 -34.76
CA PRO A 6 36.16 -45.64 -33.62
C PRO A 6 34.97 -44.73 -33.95
N THR A 7 33.78 -45.32 -34.00
CA THR A 7 32.50 -44.62 -34.10
C THR A 7 32.30 -43.70 -32.90
N LYS A 8 32.28 -42.37 -33.15
CA LYS A 8 31.84 -41.36 -32.17
C LYS A 8 30.39 -41.63 -31.77
N SER A 9 30.20 -42.18 -30.57
CA SER A 9 28.91 -42.30 -29.91
C SER A 9 28.33 -40.91 -29.65
N MET A 10 27.43 -40.49 -30.53
CA MET A 10 26.63 -39.28 -30.41
C MET A 10 25.68 -39.43 -29.21
N ARG A 11 26.08 -38.88 -28.06
CA ARG A 11 25.23 -38.83 -26.85
C ARG A 11 23.97 -38.01 -27.18
N ARG A 12 22.83 -38.70 -27.32
CA ARG A 12 21.51 -38.07 -27.41
C ARG A 12 21.21 -37.34 -26.09
N PRO A 13 20.73 -36.09 -26.14
CA PRO A 13 20.27 -35.41 -24.93
C PRO A 13 19.07 -36.16 -24.35
N ARG A 14 19.11 -36.45 -23.04
CA ARG A 14 18.00 -37.05 -22.31
C ARG A 14 16.86 -36.05 -22.30
N ARG A 15 15.76 -36.37 -22.98
CA ARG A 15 14.50 -35.62 -22.90
C ARG A 15 13.90 -35.84 -21.51
N ASN A 16 13.82 -34.78 -20.71
CA ASN A 16 12.98 -34.76 -19.51
C ASN A 16 11.50 -34.85 -19.90
N SER A 17 10.71 -35.51 -19.06
CA SER A 17 9.30 -35.93 -19.26
C SER A 17 8.27 -34.79 -19.28
N SER A 18 8.69 -33.53 -19.45
CA SER A 18 7.81 -32.36 -19.45
C SER A 18 7.83 -31.54 -20.75
N GLY A 19 8.52 -32.01 -21.81
CA GLY A 19 8.51 -31.34 -23.12
C GLY A 19 9.18 -29.95 -23.15
N ARG A 20 9.70 -29.47 -22.01
CA ARG A 20 10.54 -28.27 -21.96
C ARG A 20 11.99 -28.66 -22.27
N PRO A 21 12.69 -27.93 -23.16
CA PRO A 21 14.12 -28.15 -23.34
C PRO A 21 14.84 -27.97 -21.99
N ASP A 22 15.82 -28.81 -21.70
CA ASP A 22 16.68 -28.66 -20.53
C ASP A 22 17.41 -27.32 -20.66
N ARG A 23 16.96 -26.31 -19.91
CA ARG A 23 17.62 -25.01 -19.84
C ARG A 23 18.91 -25.18 -19.05
N THR A 24 20.01 -24.75 -19.64
CA THR A 24 21.30 -24.69 -18.94
C THR A 24 21.33 -23.48 -17.99
N VAL A 25 22.27 -23.46 -17.04
CA VAL A 25 22.50 -22.30 -16.17
C VAL A 25 22.77 -21.04 -17.00
N ASP A 26 23.47 -21.17 -18.14
CA ASP A 26 23.75 -20.07 -19.06
C ASP A 26 22.50 -19.55 -19.79
N ASP A 27 21.51 -20.41 -20.00
CA ASP A 27 20.22 -19.98 -20.56
C ASP A 27 19.41 -19.20 -19.51
N TYR A 28 19.49 -19.60 -18.23
CA TYR A 28 18.87 -18.84 -17.14
C TYR A 28 19.57 -17.50 -16.88
N ALA A 29 20.90 -17.44 -16.97
CA ALA A 29 21.64 -16.18 -16.84
C ALA A 29 21.24 -15.16 -17.91
N ARG A 30 21.14 -15.61 -19.17
CA ARG A 30 20.67 -14.77 -20.29
C ARG A 30 19.20 -14.34 -20.13
N ASP A 31 18.31 -15.24 -19.70
CA ASP A 31 16.90 -14.91 -19.46
C ASP A 31 16.76 -13.91 -18.29
N PHE A 32 17.60 -14.03 -17.25
CA PHE A 32 17.64 -13.06 -16.15
C PHE A 32 18.11 -11.69 -16.63
N ASP A 33 19.21 -11.61 -17.38
CA ASP A 33 19.72 -10.33 -17.89
C ASP A 33 18.77 -9.64 -18.87
N GLN A 34 17.91 -10.41 -19.57
CA GLN A 34 16.87 -9.84 -20.43
C GLN A 34 15.66 -9.32 -19.65
N ARG A 35 15.39 -9.88 -18.46
CA ARG A 35 14.20 -9.55 -17.65
C ARG A 35 14.50 -8.63 -16.47
N ARG A 36 15.77 -8.44 -16.11
CA ARG A 36 16.14 -7.55 -15.01
C ARG A 36 15.66 -6.13 -15.31
N GLU A 37 14.98 -5.56 -14.34
CA GLU A 37 14.65 -4.15 -14.35
C GLU A 37 15.88 -3.37 -13.84
N SER A 38 16.24 -2.29 -14.51
CA SER A 38 17.35 -1.42 -14.09
C SER A 38 16.97 -0.47 -12.98
N GLU A 39 15.68 -0.20 -12.82
CA GLU A 39 15.12 0.72 -11.84
C GLU A 39 13.86 0.10 -11.24
N LEU A 40 13.68 0.28 -9.94
CA LEU A 40 12.46 -0.14 -9.27
C LEU A 40 11.33 0.85 -9.58
N PRO A 41 10.08 0.37 -9.73
CA PRO A 41 8.94 1.26 -9.90
C PRO A 41 8.77 2.19 -8.69
N VAL A 42 8.31 3.41 -8.96
CA VAL A 42 8.03 4.41 -7.93
C VAL A 42 7.03 3.84 -6.94
N SER A 43 7.33 3.90 -5.64
CA SER A 43 6.47 3.38 -4.57
C SER A 43 5.30 4.33 -4.31
N LEU A 44 4.43 4.52 -5.31
CA LEU A 44 3.31 5.45 -5.24
C LEU A 44 2.44 5.19 -3.99
N GLY A 45 2.14 6.27 -3.27
CA GLY A 45 1.41 6.26 -2.01
C GLY A 45 2.19 5.74 -0.80
N PHE A 46 3.51 5.50 -0.90
CA PHE A 46 4.36 5.13 0.23
C PHE A 46 4.26 6.18 1.34
N SER A 47 4.38 7.46 0.99
CA SER A 47 4.29 8.56 1.95
C SER A 47 2.94 8.57 2.66
N ALA A 48 1.84 8.32 1.95
CA ALA A 48 0.52 8.24 2.57
C ALA A 48 0.42 7.09 3.59
N ARG A 49 0.88 5.90 3.21
CA ARG A 49 0.88 4.73 4.11
C ARG A 49 1.83 4.89 5.29
N LEU A 50 2.98 5.54 5.08
CA LEU A 50 3.93 5.83 6.14
C LEU A 50 3.34 6.83 7.14
N ASN A 51 2.73 7.91 6.65
CA ASN A 51 2.04 8.88 7.50
C ASN A 51 0.93 8.19 8.31
N MET A 52 0.10 7.37 7.68
CA MET A 52 -0.90 6.56 8.37
C MET A 52 -0.31 5.72 9.51
N LEU A 53 0.85 5.08 9.31
CA LEU A 53 1.51 4.31 10.38
C LEU A 53 2.00 5.22 11.52
N TRP A 54 2.52 6.41 11.22
CA TRP A 54 2.88 7.41 12.24
C TRP A 54 1.66 7.86 13.05
N ASP A 55 0.53 8.06 12.39
CA ASP A 55 -0.75 8.43 13.02
C ASP A 55 -1.26 7.32 13.93
N LEU A 56 -1.30 6.08 13.43
CA LEU A 56 -1.74 4.91 14.21
C LEU A 56 -0.85 4.63 15.42
N ALA A 57 0.45 4.88 15.30
CA ALA A 57 1.40 4.71 16.40
C ALA A 57 1.31 5.83 17.45
N GLY A 58 0.68 6.96 17.13
CA GLY A 58 0.65 8.15 18.01
C GLY A 58 2.04 8.70 18.36
N ALA A 59 3.07 8.31 17.61
CA ALA A 59 4.48 8.58 17.94
C ALA A 59 4.98 9.94 17.45
N ALA A 60 4.21 10.60 16.57
CA ALA A 60 4.50 11.93 16.05
C ALA A 60 3.19 12.71 15.85
N PRO A 61 3.21 14.05 15.98
CA PRO A 61 2.03 14.87 15.77
C PRO A 61 1.49 14.79 14.32
N PRO A 62 0.24 15.21 14.10
CA PRO A 62 -0.37 15.28 12.78
C PRO A 62 0.50 16.04 11.75
N GLN A 63 0.37 15.70 10.47
CA GLN A 63 1.22 16.24 9.40
C GLN A 63 1.24 17.78 9.34
N THR A 64 0.15 18.42 9.76
CA THR A 64 -0.04 19.89 9.81
C THR A 64 0.75 20.59 10.92
N GLU A 65 1.29 19.86 11.89
CA GLU A 65 1.89 20.40 13.11
C GLU A 65 3.41 20.20 13.19
N GLY A 66 4.09 20.11 12.05
CA GLY A 66 5.55 20.01 12.02
C GLY A 66 6.09 18.58 12.22
N ARG A 67 5.36 17.55 11.76
CA ARG A 67 5.76 16.14 11.79
C ARG A 67 7.21 15.88 11.39
N VAL A 68 7.72 16.57 10.36
CA VAL A 68 9.11 16.42 9.90
C VAL A 68 10.10 16.68 11.03
N ILE A 69 9.88 17.74 11.82
CA ILE A 69 10.75 18.13 12.95
C ILE A 69 10.64 17.10 14.07
N SER A 70 9.42 16.62 14.36
CA SER A 70 9.20 15.61 15.41
C SER A 70 9.84 14.26 15.06
N VAL A 71 9.75 13.83 13.81
CA VAL A 71 10.39 12.59 13.32
C VAL A 71 11.91 12.69 13.40
N MET A 72 12.49 13.85 13.05
CA MET A 72 13.92 14.11 13.28
C MET A 72 14.30 14.15 14.77
N GLY A 73 13.36 14.49 15.66
CA GLY A 73 13.54 14.43 17.10
C GLY A 73 13.74 12.99 17.62
N ILE A 74 13.15 12.00 16.93
CA ILE A 74 13.25 10.57 17.28
C ILE A 74 14.61 10.01 16.87
N ASN A 75 15.08 10.34 15.66
CA ASN A 75 16.42 9.98 15.21
C ASN A 75 17.16 11.21 14.65
N ARG A 76 18.17 11.66 15.40
CA ARG A 76 18.97 12.86 15.10
C ARG A 76 19.89 12.69 13.89
N GLU A 77 20.09 11.47 13.40
CA GLU A 77 20.92 11.20 12.22
C GLU A 77 20.17 11.50 10.92
N TRP A 78 18.82 11.51 10.96
CA TRP A 78 18.00 11.78 9.79
C TRP A 78 17.99 13.26 9.42
N ARG A 79 18.20 13.53 8.13
CA ARG A 79 18.21 14.89 7.59
C ARG A 79 16.81 15.32 7.19
N GLU A 80 16.49 16.59 7.41
CA GLU A 80 15.17 17.15 7.07
C GLU A 80 14.79 16.90 5.61
N SER A 81 15.74 17.09 4.69
CA SER A 81 15.51 16.92 3.25
C SER A 81 15.18 15.48 2.86
N GLU A 82 15.64 14.49 3.62
CA GLU A 82 15.36 13.06 3.41
C GLU A 82 14.00 12.71 4.00
N VAL A 83 13.76 13.08 5.26
CA VAL A 83 12.48 12.87 5.95
C VAL A 83 11.33 13.50 5.16
N ARG A 84 11.53 14.71 4.62
CA ARG A 84 10.54 15.37 3.78
C ARG A 84 10.22 14.56 2.52
N LYS A 85 11.22 13.95 1.89
CA LYS A 85 10.99 13.08 0.71
C LYS A 85 10.21 11.82 1.09
N TRP A 86 10.50 11.22 2.24
CA TRP A 86 9.79 10.04 2.73
C TRP A 86 8.33 10.31 3.06
N LEU A 87 8.04 11.46 3.68
CA LEU A 87 6.71 11.83 4.13
C LEU A 87 5.86 12.54 3.06
N GLN A 88 6.45 13.04 1.96
CA GLN A 88 5.73 13.90 1.00
C GLN A 88 5.95 13.55 -0.48
N LYS A 89 6.95 12.74 -0.83
CA LYS A 89 7.36 12.53 -2.23
C LYS A 89 7.47 11.06 -2.63
N ASP A 90 6.91 10.15 -1.84
CA ASP A 90 6.92 8.70 -2.07
C ASP A 90 8.33 8.12 -2.28
N VAL A 91 9.34 8.76 -1.69
CA VAL A 91 10.72 8.26 -1.74
C VAL A 91 10.94 7.32 -0.58
N LEU A 92 11.42 6.11 -0.87
CA LEU A 92 11.75 5.15 0.17
C LEU A 92 12.99 5.59 0.98
N PRO A 93 12.96 5.45 2.32
CA PRO A 93 14.16 5.53 3.12
C PRO A 93 15.11 4.37 2.79
N PRO A 94 16.40 4.48 3.18
CA PRO A 94 17.31 3.35 3.17
C PRO A 94 16.70 2.13 3.86
N ARG A 95 16.98 0.92 3.35
CA ARG A 95 16.35 -0.33 3.84
C ARG A 95 16.46 -0.50 5.36
N LEU A 96 17.61 -0.15 5.93
CA LEU A 96 17.86 -0.25 7.37
C LEU A 96 17.04 0.76 8.17
N ASP A 97 16.95 2.00 7.69
CA ASP A 97 16.11 3.04 8.30
C ASP A 97 14.63 2.64 8.26
N LEU A 98 14.16 2.14 7.11
CA LEU A 98 12.79 1.64 6.98
C LEU A 98 12.51 0.53 7.99
N HIS A 99 13.40 -0.47 8.07
CA HIS A 99 13.25 -1.60 8.98
C HIS A 99 13.15 -1.14 10.43
N ASN A 100 14.09 -0.30 10.88
CA ASN A 100 14.12 0.18 12.26
C ASN A 100 12.93 1.09 12.59
N MET A 101 12.56 1.97 11.65
CA MET A 101 11.41 2.85 11.78
C MET A 101 10.11 2.05 11.91
N VAL A 102 9.87 1.07 11.03
CA VAL A 102 8.68 0.22 11.10
C VAL A 102 8.66 -0.60 12.37
N LYS A 103 9.79 -1.22 12.74
CA LYS A 103 9.90 -1.99 13.99
C LYS A 103 9.55 -1.12 15.21
N PHE A 104 10.03 0.12 15.26
CA PHE A 104 9.72 1.06 16.33
C PHE A 104 8.23 1.43 16.35
N LEU A 105 7.66 1.81 15.20
CA LEU A 105 6.26 2.22 15.10
C LEU A 105 5.30 1.09 15.42
N VAL A 106 5.59 -0.10 14.92
CA VAL A 106 4.76 -1.28 15.16
C VAL A 106 4.78 -1.70 16.63
N ALA A 107 5.88 -1.45 17.34
CA ALA A 107 5.93 -1.68 18.79
C ALA A 107 5.04 -0.71 19.60
N GLN A 108 4.54 0.37 19.01
CA GLN A 108 3.56 1.27 19.64
C GLN A 108 2.10 0.84 19.40
N LEU A 109 1.88 -0.17 18.56
CA LEU A 109 0.56 -0.68 18.20
C LEU A 109 0.13 -1.81 19.15
N ASP A 110 -1.15 -2.22 19.06
CA ASP A 110 -1.70 -3.34 19.82
C ASP A 110 -0.96 -4.67 19.55
N GLU A 111 -1.09 -5.64 20.47
CA GLU A 111 -0.41 -6.93 20.37
C GLU A 111 -0.76 -7.70 19.07
N GLY A 112 0.24 -8.41 18.52
CA GLY A 112 0.06 -9.30 17.36
C GLY A 112 0.35 -8.69 15.99
N GLN A 113 0.86 -7.45 15.93
CA GLN A 113 1.30 -6.84 14.67
C GLN A 113 2.63 -7.41 14.17
N ASP A 114 2.74 -7.64 12.86
CA ASP A 114 3.97 -8.14 12.21
C ASP A 114 4.73 -7.00 11.50
N PRO A 115 5.93 -6.60 11.97
CA PRO A 115 6.74 -5.57 11.33
C PRO A 115 7.07 -5.87 9.87
N ARG A 116 7.27 -7.14 9.49
CA ARG A 116 7.62 -7.51 8.12
C ARG A 116 6.45 -7.30 7.17
N ARG A 117 5.24 -7.62 7.63
CA ARG A 117 4.01 -7.35 6.88
C ARG A 117 3.78 -5.85 6.71
N TRP A 118 4.04 -5.06 7.74
CA TRP A 118 3.98 -3.60 7.66
C TRP A 118 4.99 -3.02 6.67
N GLU A 119 6.26 -3.45 6.71
CA GLU A 119 7.26 -3.03 5.72
C GLU A 119 6.82 -3.34 4.29
N ALA A 120 6.34 -4.57 4.05
CA ALA A 120 5.88 -4.98 2.73
C ALA A 120 4.66 -4.16 2.28
N PHE A 121 3.71 -3.88 3.17
CA PHE A 121 2.56 -3.03 2.87
C PHE A 121 2.97 -1.59 2.53
N LEU A 122 3.93 -1.01 3.25
CA LEU A 122 4.41 0.33 2.96
C LEU A 122 5.01 0.42 1.55
N VAL A 123 5.85 -0.53 1.17
CA VAL A 123 6.54 -0.53 -0.14
C VAL A 123 5.57 -0.85 -1.28
N TYR A 124 4.79 -1.92 -1.16
CA TYR A 124 4.03 -2.49 -2.29
C TYR A 124 2.55 -2.11 -2.31
N GLY A 125 1.98 -1.71 -1.17
CA GLY A 125 0.58 -1.31 -1.05
C GLY A 125 -0.44 -2.44 -1.22
N SER A 126 -1.72 -2.06 -1.17
CA SER A 126 -2.90 -2.96 -1.21
C SER A 126 -2.98 -3.91 -2.41
N PRO A 127 -2.55 -3.54 -3.65
CA PRO A 127 -2.62 -4.47 -4.77
C PRO A 127 -1.76 -5.73 -4.62
N ILE A 128 -0.73 -5.67 -3.76
CA ILE A 128 0.23 -6.76 -3.56
C ILE A 128 0.14 -7.30 -2.13
N VAL A 129 -0.02 -6.42 -1.15
CA VAL A 129 -0.06 -6.75 0.28
C VAL A 129 -1.33 -6.18 0.87
N SER A 130 -2.22 -7.04 1.37
CA SER A 130 -3.42 -6.60 2.09
C SER A 130 -3.05 -5.70 3.28
N SER A 131 -3.82 -4.63 3.50
CA SER A 131 -3.62 -3.72 4.62
C SER A 131 -3.48 -4.47 5.95
N PRO A 132 -2.42 -4.23 6.73
CA PRO A 132 -2.23 -4.79 8.07
C PRO A 132 -3.08 -4.08 9.13
N VAL A 133 -3.67 -2.93 8.79
CA VAL A 133 -4.58 -2.19 9.66
C VAL A 133 -5.80 -3.05 9.96
N SER A 134 -5.96 -3.46 11.21
CA SER A 134 -7.18 -4.11 11.65
C SER A 134 -8.28 -3.06 11.87
N SER A 135 -9.55 -3.46 11.78
CA SER A 135 -10.69 -2.59 12.10
C SER A 135 -10.63 -2.03 13.53
N ALA A 136 -9.92 -2.69 14.45
CA ALA A 136 -9.71 -2.24 15.83
C ALA A 136 -8.62 -1.16 15.97
N MET A 137 -7.64 -1.12 15.06
CA MET A 137 -6.57 -0.11 15.04
C MET A 137 -7.04 1.26 14.55
N TYR A 138 -8.18 1.33 13.88
CA TYR A 138 -8.95 2.57 13.79
C TYR A 138 -9.56 2.86 15.16
N ARG A 139 -8.72 3.23 16.14
CA ARG A 139 -9.20 4.11 17.20
C ARG A 139 -9.69 5.37 16.50
N GLU A 140 -10.99 5.41 16.17
CA GLU A 140 -11.84 6.55 15.78
C GLU A 140 -13.02 6.12 14.89
N ASP A 141 -13.86 5.18 15.37
CA ASP A 141 -15.19 5.00 14.77
C ASP A 141 -15.98 6.33 14.84
N GLN A 142 -15.71 7.18 15.83
CA GLN A 142 -16.30 8.51 15.99
C GLN A 142 -15.88 9.49 14.88
N THR A 143 -14.59 9.77 14.67
CA THR A 143 -14.14 10.73 13.64
C THR A 143 -14.50 10.27 12.23
N ARG A 144 -14.41 8.96 11.95
CA ARG A 144 -14.87 8.41 10.67
C ARG A 144 -16.37 8.59 10.47
N ARG A 145 -17.16 8.40 11.54
CA ARG A 145 -18.60 8.66 11.49
C ARG A 145 -18.92 10.14 11.29
N GLU A 146 -18.14 11.04 11.86
CA GLU A 146 -18.30 12.50 11.68
C GLU A 146 -17.97 12.92 10.24
N ILE A 147 -16.88 12.41 9.67
CA ILE A 147 -16.54 12.64 8.27
C ILE A 147 -17.61 12.03 7.35
N ALA A 148 -18.02 10.79 7.61
CA ALA A 148 -19.06 10.11 6.84
C ALA A 148 -20.40 10.88 6.91
N SER A 149 -20.79 11.37 8.08
CA SER A 149 -22.00 12.19 8.25
C SER A 149 -21.91 13.50 7.46
N THR A 150 -20.74 14.12 7.43
CA THR A 150 -20.51 15.36 6.67
C THR A 150 -20.59 15.12 5.16
N ILE A 151 -19.93 14.06 4.66
CA ILE A 151 -20.00 13.66 3.25
C ILE A 151 -21.45 13.31 2.86
N PHE A 152 -22.15 12.57 3.72
CA PHE A 152 -23.54 12.21 3.51
C PHE A 152 -24.41 13.46 3.37
N ALA A 153 -24.36 14.39 4.33
CA ALA A 153 -25.12 15.64 4.29
C ALA A 153 -24.82 16.44 3.01
N GLN A 154 -23.55 16.56 2.64
CA GLN A 154 -23.13 17.28 1.44
C GLN A 154 -23.73 16.66 0.17
N ILE A 155 -23.77 15.33 0.05
CA ILE A 155 -24.33 14.65 -1.12
C ILE A 155 -25.85 14.78 -1.15
N THR A 156 -26.55 14.61 -0.02
CA THR A 156 -28.01 14.74 0.01
C THR A 156 -28.46 16.16 -0.31
N ASP A 157 -27.70 17.17 0.12
CA ASP A 157 -27.99 18.57 -0.18
C ASP A 157 -27.70 18.90 -1.65
N GLU A 158 -26.53 18.50 -2.18
CA GLU A 158 -26.13 18.78 -3.57
C GLU A 158 -27.08 18.13 -4.60
N TYR A 159 -27.52 16.90 -4.32
CA TYR A 159 -28.38 16.13 -5.23
C TYR A 159 -29.87 16.16 -4.84
N GLY A 160 -30.25 16.90 -3.80
CA GLY A 160 -31.63 17.05 -3.36
C GLY A 160 -32.32 15.74 -2.95
N ILE A 161 -31.58 14.81 -2.33
CA ILE A 161 -32.08 13.48 -1.97
C ILE A 161 -32.79 13.55 -0.61
N PRO A 162 -34.11 13.31 -0.52
CA PRO A 162 -34.83 13.43 0.74
C PRO A 162 -34.55 12.24 1.67
N PRO A 163 -34.61 12.42 3.01
CA PRO A 163 -34.38 11.34 3.97
C PRO A 163 -35.30 10.12 3.82
N SER A 164 -36.49 10.30 3.23
CA SER A 164 -37.43 9.21 2.96
C SER A 164 -37.03 8.32 1.78
N ALA A 165 -36.08 8.74 0.96
CA ALA A 165 -35.65 8.02 -0.25
C ALA A 165 -34.62 6.92 0.01
N TYR A 166 -34.14 6.77 1.25
CA TYR A 166 -33.06 5.84 1.57
C TYR A 166 -33.12 5.29 3.01
N ALA A 167 -32.50 4.13 3.23
CA ALA A 167 -32.24 3.60 4.56
C ALA A 167 -30.91 4.16 5.08
N ALA A 168 -30.97 5.02 6.10
CA ALA A 168 -29.81 5.76 6.61
C ALA A 168 -28.64 4.84 6.99
N ASP A 169 -28.90 3.75 7.70
CA ASP A 169 -27.86 2.81 8.15
C ASP A 169 -27.14 2.13 6.97
N GLU A 170 -27.87 1.69 5.94
CA GLU A 170 -27.28 1.04 4.76
C GLU A 170 -26.44 2.02 3.94
N VAL A 171 -26.95 3.22 3.74
CA VAL A 171 -26.23 4.29 3.02
C VAL A 171 -24.97 4.69 3.77
N PHE A 172 -25.05 4.79 5.09
CA PHE A 172 -23.92 5.12 5.94
C PHE A 172 -22.80 4.06 5.84
N GLN A 173 -23.15 2.77 5.85
CA GLN A 173 -22.18 1.69 5.65
C GLN A 173 -21.55 1.72 4.25
N ARG A 174 -22.32 2.06 3.21
CA ARG A 174 -21.80 2.26 1.85
C ARG A 174 -20.84 3.44 1.77
N CYS A 175 -21.15 4.54 2.47
CA CYS A 175 -20.28 5.71 2.59
C CYS A 175 -18.93 5.33 3.24
N LEU A 176 -18.95 4.64 4.39
CA LEU A 176 -17.74 4.18 5.07
C LEU A 176 -16.90 3.25 4.17
N THR A 177 -17.55 2.38 3.40
CA THR A 177 -16.89 1.48 2.46
C THR A 177 -16.16 2.26 1.36
N LEU A 178 -16.79 3.28 0.78
CA LEU A 178 -16.15 4.11 -0.22
C LEU A 178 -15.03 4.99 0.34
N MET A 179 -15.23 5.56 1.53
CA MET A 179 -14.17 6.30 2.22
C MET A 179 -12.92 5.43 2.37
N HIS A 180 -13.08 4.16 2.75
CA HIS A 180 -11.97 3.24 2.81
C HIS A 180 -11.35 2.96 1.43
N LYS A 181 -12.18 2.70 0.41
CA LYS A 181 -11.70 2.40 -0.96
C LYS A 181 -10.92 3.56 -1.60
N PHE A 182 -11.33 4.79 -1.32
CA PHE A 182 -10.70 6.01 -1.82
C PHE A 182 -9.64 6.59 -0.88
N ASN A 183 -9.34 5.92 0.25
CA ASN A 183 -8.39 6.39 1.25
C ASN A 183 -8.73 7.79 1.82
N ILE A 184 -10.01 8.05 2.07
CA ILE A 184 -10.49 9.27 2.73
C ILE A 184 -10.42 9.05 4.24
N TYR A 185 -9.50 9.75 4.88
CA TYR A 185 -9.28 9.69 6.33
C TYR A 185 -9.51 11.04 7.01
N GLU A 186 -9.48 12.12 6.25
CA GLU A 186 -9.86 13.47 6.66
C GLU A 186 -10.86 14.08 5.69
N LEU A 187 -11.63 15.08 6.14
CA LEU A 187 -12.62 15.75 5.28
C LEU A 187 -11.97 16.40 4.04
N ARG A 188 -10.72 16.88 4.16
CA ARG A 188 -9.97 17.46 3.03
C ARG A 188 -9.64 16.44 1.93
N ASP A 189 -9.64 15.15 2.22
CA ASP A 189 -9.41 14.11 1.21
C ASP A 189 -10.64 13.93 0.32
N PHE A 190 -11.81 14.40 0.76
CA PHE A 190 -13.03 14.40 -0.02
C PHE A 190 -13.03 15.59 -1.00
N GLN A 191 -12.84 15.28 -2.29
CA GLN A 191 -12.76 16.26 -3.37
C GLN A 191 -14.05 16.23 -4.21
N SER A 192 -14.29 17.28 -4.99
CA SER A 192 -15.48 17.38 -5.86
C SER A 192 -15.64 16.20 -6.81
N GLY A 193 -14.53 15.63 -7.30
CA GLY A 193 -14.54 14.43 -8.14
C GLY A 193 -15.05 13.16 -7.45
N HIS A 194 -15.20 13.15 -6.12
CA HIS A 194 -15.76 12.03 -5.36
C HIS A 194 -17.29 12.10 -5.23
N LEU A 195 -17.92 13.25 -5.50
CA LEU A 195 -19.37 13.44 -5.31
C LEU A 195 -20.19 12.43 -6.12
N GLU A 196 -19.93 12.32 -7.41
CA GLU A 196 -20.70 11.47 -8.31
C GLU A 196 -20.48 9.96 -8.06
N PRO A 197 -19.24 9.46 -7.85
CA PRO A 197 -19.01 8.09 -7.40
C PRO A 197 -19.70 7.76 -6.08
N PHE A 198 -19.66 8.67 -5.10
CA PHE A 198 -20.32 8.46 -3.82
C PHE A 198 -21.84 8.44 -3.97
N LYS A 199 -22.44 9.41 -4.69
CA LYS A 199 -23.87 9.44 -4.96
C LYS A 199 -24.36 8.14 -5.59
N ASN A 200 -23.70 7.69 -6.66
CA ASN A 200 -24.13 6.50 -7.41
C ASN A 200 -24.04 5.22 -6.59
N TYR A 201 -23.05 5.11 -5.71
CA TYR A 201 -22.86 3.93 -4.88
C TYR A 201 -23.73 3.95 -3.61
N MET A 202 -23.89 5.12 -3.00
CA MET A 202 -24.71 5.30 -1.80
C MET A 202 -26.19 5.14 -2.10
N PHE A 203 -26.66 5.73 -3.21
CA PHE A 203 -28.07 5.77 -3.61
C PHE A 203 -28.28 5.11 -4.98
N PRO A 204 -28.09 3.79 -5.10
CA PRO A 204 -28.32 3.09 -6.36
C PRO A 204 -29.82 3.17 -6.71
N GLY A 205 -30.14 3.84 -7.82
CA GLY A 205 -31.50 3.99 -8.32
C GLY A 205 -32.19 5.34 -8.03
N GLN A 206 -31.48 6.28 -7.39
CA GLN A 206 -31.83 7.71 -7.33
C GLN A 206 -30.97 8.49 -8.32
#